data_AF-A0A1N6FLD5-F1
#
_entry.id   AF-A0A1N6FLD5-F1
#
_cell.length_a   1.000
_cell.length_b   1.000
_cell.length_c   1.000
_cell.angle_alpha   90.00
_cell.angle_beta   90.00
_cell.angle_gamma   90.00
#
_symmetry.space_group_name_H-M   'P 1'
#
loop_
_entity.id
_entity.type
_entity.pdbx_description
1 polymer ?
#
loop_
_entity_poly.entity_id
_entity_poly.type
_entity_poly.pdbx_seq_one_letter_code
_entity_poly.pdbx_strand_id
1 'polypeptide(L)'
;MLRSRLVALSLALGILPSVSAAACEVRDFLALPLPAFGERPAIAVALELAYPGLQVDEAKGSVRVSGTVLPLGQDAGRPPRERLADPSIAEMFSDAYPLAFDLDQRLTPWNDPGRARHEGLMRALYGQSEKEVAGELLRTDYRGAGRSARFSASGRYCVAPQLQAALDAIAAEGPEMDRFFNEVGGSFNWRVVAGTGRLSAHSFGIAVDFNTALGGYWRWSGAKEGDAGRFDNTYPEALVRQMERFGFIWGGKWHHFDGMHFEYRPELILHARLRKDPGAN
;
A
#
# COMPACT_ATOMS: atom_id res chain seq x y z
N MET A 1 -9.30 42.23 63.05
CA MET A 1 -9.51 42.51 61.62
C MET A 1 -8.82 41.43 60.79
N LEU A 2 -9.60 40.84 59.87
CA LEU A 2 -9.30 39.97 58.71
C LEU A 2 -8.15 38.94 58.76
N ARG A 3 -8.53 37.65 58.78
CA ARG A 3 -7.74 36.54 58.25
C ARG A 3 -8.15 36.29 56.79
N SER A 4 -7.23 36.50 55.84
CA SER A 4 -7.42 36.14 54.42
C SER A 4 -7.46 34.63 54.25
N ARG A 5 -8.53 34.11 53.64
CA ARG A 5 -8.61 32.74 53.11
C ARG A 5 -8.36 32.79 51.61
N LEU A 6 -7.27 32.18 51.16
CA LEU A 6 -7.05 31.90 49.74
C LEU A 6 -7.99 30.77 49.31
N VAL A 7 -8.85 31.05 48.33
CA VAL A 7 -9.67 30.05 47.63
C VAL A 7 -8.82 29.53 46.47
N ALA A 8 -8.40 28.27 46.54
CA ALA A 8 -7.78 27.59 45.41
C ALA A 8 -8.88 27.17 44.43
N LEU A 9 -8.88 27.77 43.24
CA LEU A 9 -9.76 27.42 42.14
C LEU A 9 -9.16 26.20 41.41
N SER A 10 -9.66 25.01 41.71
CA SER A 10 -9.28 23.80 40.98
C SER A 10 -9.90 23.81 39.59
N LEU A 11 -9.08 24.05 38.57
CA LEU A 11 -9.46 23.93 37.17
C LEU A 11 -9.66 22.44 36.85
N ALA A 12 -10.90 21.99 36.77
CA ALA A 12 -11.22 20.64 36.30
C ALA A 12 -10.90 20.55 34.81
N LEU A 13 -9.74 19.97 34.50
CA LEU A 13 -9.34 19.66 33.13
C LEU A 13 -10.25 18.53 32.63
N GLY A 14 -11.25 18.88 31.82
CA GLY A 14 -12.12 17.91 31.16
C GLY A 14 -11.30 16.99 30.27
N ILE A 15 -11.26 15.70 30.62
CA ILE A 15 -10.69 14.66 29.77
C ILE A 15 -11.61 14.56 28.55
N LEU A 16 -11.16 15.06 27.40
CA LEU A 16 -11.84 14.80 26.14
C LEU A 16 -11.82 13.29 25.89
N PRO A 17 -12.96 12.69 25.47
CA PRO A 17 -13.00 11.27 25.18
C PRO A 17 -12.01 10.97 24.07
N SER A 18 -11.12 10.01 24.33
CA SER A 18 -10.25 9.40 23.35
C SER A 18 -11.10 8.99 22.16
N VAL A 19 -10.80 9.49 20.96
CA VAL A 19 -11.39 8.98 19.73
C VAL A 19 -11.01 7.50 19.67
N SER A 20 -11.97 6.63 20.00
CA SER A 20 -11.85 5.19 19.77
C SER A 20 -11.45 5.02 18.30
N ALA A 21 -10.36 4.29 18.04
CA ALA A 21 -10.02 3.86 16.70
C ALA A 21 -11.28 3.20 16.12
N ALA A 22 -11.93 3.88 15.18
CA ALA A 22 -13.11 3.33 14.52
C ALA A 22 -12.73 1.92 14.03
N ALA A 23 -13.55 0.93 14.38
CA ALA A 23 -13.33 -0.44 13.96
C ALA A 23 -13.12 -0.46 12.44
N CYS A 24 -12.08 -1.17 12.01
CA CYS A 24 -11.69 -1.11 10.61
C CYS A 24 -12.74 -1.77 9.72
N GLU A 25 -13.30 -1.01 8.79
CA GLU A 25 -14.26 -1.51 7.81
C GLU A 25 -13.53 -1.95 6.54
N VAL A 26 -13.68 -3.23 6.17
CA VAL A 26 -13.16 -3.81 4.93
C VAL A 26 -13.83 -3.12 3.74
N ARG A 27 -13.04 -2.71 2.75
CA ARG A 27 -13.50 -1.94 1.58
C ARG A 27 -13.08 -2.61 0.30
N ASP A 28 -14.00 -2.62 -0.66
CA ASP A 28 -13.71 -2.91 -2.06
C ASP A 28 -13.21 -1.62 -2.74
N PHE A 29 -11.90 -1.49 -2.95
CA PHE A 29 -11.32 -0.30 -3.58
C PHE A 29 -11.56 -0.23 -5.09
N LEU A 30 -11.97 -1.33 -5.73
CA LEU A 30 -12.37 -1.34 -7.14
C LEU A 30 -13.82 -0.86 -7.32
N ALA A 31 -14.66 -1.00 -6.30
CA ALA A 31 -16.07 -0.60 -6.31
C ALA A 31 -16.39 0.59 -5.39
N LEU A 32 -15.43 1.09 -4.60
CA LEU A 32 -15.64 2.20 -3.67
C LEU A 32 -16.26 3.41 -4.41
N PRO A 33 -17.37 3.99 -3.94
CA PRO A 33 -17.92 5.20 -4.52
C PRO A 33 -16.87 6.32 -4.55
N LEU A 34 -16.70 6.96 -5.70
CA LEU A 34 -15.77 8.07 -5.87
C LEU A 34 -16.53 9.39 -5.83
N PRO A 35 -15.96 10.46 -5.25
CA PRO A 35 -16.56 11.79 -5.36
C PRO A 35 -16.61 12.24 -6.82
N ALA A 36 -17.54 13.16 -7.12
CA ALA A 36 -17.62 13.77 -8.44
C ALA A 36 -16.29 14.47 -8.80
N PHE A 37 -15.85 14.30 -10.05
CA PHE A 37 -14.63 14.90 -10.56
C PHE A 37 -14.76 16.43 -10.69
N GLY A 38 -13.64 17.15 -10.57
CA GLY A 38 -13.53 18.55 -11.00
C GLY A 38 -13.17 19.58 -9.93
N GLU A 39 -13.17 19.21 -8.64
CA GLU A 39 -12.87 20.17 -7.57
C GLU A 39 -11.44 20.05 -7.02
N ARG A 40 -10.81 18.86 -7.14
CA ARG A 40 -9.53 18.55 -6.49
C ARG A 40 -8.66 17.61 -7.34
N PRO A 41 -7.30 17.68 -7.26
CA PRO A 41 -6.40 16.76 -7.94
C PRO A 41 -6.63 15.29 -7.53
N ALA A 42 -6.57 14.37 -8.49
CA ALA A 42 -6.82 12.94 -8.26
C ALA A 42 -5.90 12.33 -7.19
N ILE A 43 -4.64 12.78 -7.11
CA ILE A 43 -3.68 12.32 -6.08
C ILE A 43 -4.19 12.67 -4.67
N ALA A 44 -4.70 13.89 -4.47
CA ALA A 44 -5.20 14.34 -3.18
C ALA A 44 -6.38 13.48 -2.73
N VAL A 45 -7.37 13.32 -3.62
CA VAL A 45 -8.57 12.51 -3.37
C VAL A 45 -8.19 11.04 -3.10
N ALA A 46 -7.30 10.46 -3.90
CA ALA A 46 -6.87 9.07 -3.74
C ALA A 46 -6.18 8.81 -2.39
N LEU A 47 -5.29 9.71 -1.96
CA LEU A 47 -4.59 9.59 -0.67
C LEU A 47 -5.57 9.68 0.51
N GLU A 48 -6.50 10.62 0.49
CA GLU A 48 -7.47 10.82 1.58
C GLU A 48 -8.48 9.68 1.68
N LEU A 49 -8.93 9.14 0.54
CA LEU A 49 -9.82 7.97 0.51
C LEU A 49 -9.12 6.68 0.96
N ALA A 50 -7.85 6.52 0.59
CA ALA A 50 -7.03 5.37 0.95
C ALA A 50 -6.72 5.32 2.45
N TYR A 51 -6.43 6.47 3.06
CA TYR A 51 -5.87 6.56 4.39
C TYR A 51 -6.71 7.46 5.30
N PRO A 52 -7.68 6.92 6.05
CA PRO A 52 -8.49 7.71 6.98
C PRO A 52 -7.63 8.52 7.95
N GLY A 53 -7.85 9.84 7.99
CA GLY A 53 -7.08 10.77 8.82
C GLY A 53 -5.87 11.40 8.12
N LEU A 54 -5.49 10.95 6.92
CA LEU A 54 -4.59 11.69 6.03
C LEU A 54 -5.35 12.87 5.40
N GLN A 55 -4.69 14.01 5.30
CA GLN A 55 -5.21 15.22 4.66
C GLN A 55 -4.18 15.79 3.69
N VAL A 56 -4.63 16.25 2.52
CA VAL A 56 -3.77 16.97 1.56
C VAL A 56 -4.14 18.45 1.56
N ASP A 57 -3.18 19.31 1.88
CA ASP A 57 -3.27 20.76 1.71
C ASP A 57 -2.69 21.12 0.35
N GLU A 58 -3.57 21.28 -0.64
CA GLU A 58 -3.20 21.57 -2.03
C GLU A 58 -2.56 22.94 -2.19
N ALA A 59 -3.05 23.95 -1.46
CA ALA A 59 -2.51 25.30 -1.52
C ALA A 59 -1.06 25.36 -1.02
N LYS A 60 -0.73 24.56 0.01
CA LYS A 60 0.65 24.43 0.53
C LYS A 60 1.47 23.33 -0.14
N GLY A 61 0.86 22.50 -0.99
CA GLY A 61 1.51 21.33 -1.58
C GLY A 61 2.05 20.36 -0.52
N SER A 62 1.25 20.04 0.50
CA SER A 62 1.69 19.21 1.62
C SER A 62 0.67 18.13 2.01
N VAL A 63 1.17 17.04 2.57
CA VAL A 63 0.39 15.92 3.12
C VAL A 63 0.56 15.90 4.62
N ARG A 64 -0.53 15.84 5.38
CA ARG A 64 -0.54 15.66 6.82
C ARG A 64 -1.11 14.29 7.18
N VAL A 65 -0.37 13.52 7.97
CA VAL A 65 -0.82 12.22 8.48
C VAL A 65 -0.09 11.89 9.78
N SER A 66 -0.80 11.32 10.76
CA SER A 66 -0.23 10.93 12.06
C SER A 66 0.60 12.05 12.73
N GLY A 67 0.16 13.31 12.63
CA GLY A 67 0.89 14.47 13.17
C GLY A 67 2.14 14.91 12.39
N THR A 68 2.51 14.18 11.33
CA THR A 68 3.63 14.51 10.43
C THR A 68 3.12 15.33 9.26
N VAL A 69 3.88 16.34 8.83
CA VAL A 69 3.63 17.12 7.61
C VAL A 69 4.79 16.88 6.64
N LEU A 70 4.47 16.43 5.43
CA LEU A 70 5.41 16.10 4.37
C LEU A 70 5.11 16.94 3.13
N PRO A 71 6.12 17.35 2.34
CA PRO A 71 5.86 17.93 1.03
C PRO A 71 5.19 16.88 0.12
N LEU A 72 4.13 17.26 -0.58
CA LEU A 72 3.55 16.44 -1.64
C LEU A 72 4.55 16.29 -2.79
N GLY A 73 5.29 17.36 -3.07
CA GLY A 73 6.23 17.47 -4.18
C GLY A 73 5.53 17.49 -5.53
N GLN A 74 6.28 17.21 -6.59
CA GLN A 74 5.82 17.23 -7.97
C GLN A 74 6.55 16.14 -8.77
N ASP A 75 5.93 15.67 -9.84
CA ASP A 75 6.64 14.90 -10.85
C ASP A 75 7.41 15.86 -11.78
N ALA A 76 8.72 15.93 -11.58
CA ALA A 76 9.61 16.80 -12.36
C ALA A 76 10.16 16.10 -13.62
N GLY A 77 9.63 14.92 -13.99
CA GLY A 77 10.12 14.15 -15.14
C GLY A 77 11.54 13.63 -14.95
N ARG A 78 11.93 13.37 -13.68
CA ARG A 78 13.27 12.85 -13.35
C ARG A 78 13.48 11.46 -13.97
N PRO A 79 14.74 11.07 -14.24
CA PRO A 79 15.06 9.73 -14.69
C PRO A 79 14.41 8.66 -13.78
N PRO A 80 13.82 7.58 -14.33
CA PRO A 80 13.07 6.60 -13.54
C PRO A 80 13.88 5.98 -12.40
N ARG A 81 15.19 5.79 -12.57
CA ARG A 81 16.09 5.31 -11.51
C ARG A 81 16.13 6.26 -10.32
N GLU A 82 16.18 7.57 -10.57
CA GLU A 82 16.21 8.58 -9.51
C GLU A 82 14.86 8.67 -8.79
N ARG A 83 13.76 8.67 -9.55
CA ARG A 83 12.40 8.60 -8.98
C ARG A 83 12.23 7.36 -8.13
N LEU A 84 12.73 6.22 -8.58
CA LEU A 84 12.66 4.98 -7.82
C LEU A 84 13.49 5.05 -6.52
N ALA A 85 14.65 5.70 -6.55
CA ALA A 85 15.56 5.81 -5.42
C ALA A 85 15.03 6.74 -4.32
N ASP A 86 14.46 7.88 -4.69
CA ASP A 86 13.97 8.91 -3.77
C ASP A 86 12.82 9.70 -4.41
N PRO A 87 11.59 9.11 -4.50
CA PRO A 87 10.45 9.78 -5.11
C PRO A 87 9.85 10.79 -4.14
N SER A 88 9.34 11.90 -4.66
CA SER A 88 8.29 12.69 -3.99
C SER A 88 7.00 11.87 -3.86
N ILE A 89 6.07 12.33 -3.01
CA ILE A 89 4.76 11.67 -2.89
C ILE A 89 4.03 11.70 -4.25
N ALA A 90 4.10 12.81 -4.99
CA ALA A 90 3.51 12.91 -6.33
C ALA A 90 4.10 11.89 -7.32
N GLU A 91 5.42 11.66 -7.30
CA GLU A 91 6.08 10.72 -8.22
C GLU A 91 5.72 9.25 -7.97
N MET A 92 5.15 8.90 -6.81
CA MET A 92 4.58 7.56 -6.59
C MET A 92 3.44 7.23 -7.56
N PHE A 93 2.82 8.25 -8.17
CA PHE A 93 1.69 8.15 -9.09
C PHE A 93 2.05 8.36 -10.57
N SER A 94 3.33 8.51 -10.88
CA SER A 94 3.79 8.81 -12.25
C SER A 94 3.33 7.75 -13.26
N ASP A 95 3.50 6.47 -12.89
CA ASP A 95 3.06 5.33 -13.66
C ASP A 95 1.67 4.93 -13.16
N ALA A 96 0.65 5.09 -14.01
CA ALA A 96 -0.72 4.75 -13.64
C ALA A 96 -0.86 3.23 -13.47
N TYR A 97 -1.44 2.78 -12.34
CA TYR A 97 -1.65 1.36 -12.11
C TYR A 97 -2.71 0.77 -13.06
N PRO A 98 -2.40 -0.28 -13.83
CA PRO A 98 -3.37 -0.89 -14.73
C PRO A 98 -4.41 -1.67 -13.92
N LEU A 99 -5.67 -1.22 -13.94
CA LEU A 99 -6.78 -1.91 -13.24
C LEU A 99 -7.22 -3.22 -13.91
N ALA A 100 -7.00 -3.36 -15.22
CA ALA A 100 -7.26 -4.61 -15.91
C ALA A 100 -6.12 -5.60 -15.63
N PHE A 101 -6.36 -6.89 -15.82
CA PHE A 101 -5.30 -7.88 -15.88
C PHE A 101 -4.55 -7.77 -17.22
N ASP A 102 -3.74 -6.72 -17.31
CA ASP A 102 -2.95 -6.35 -18.48
C ASP A 102 -1.48 -6.29 -18.07
N LEU A 103 -0.64 -7.02 -18.80
CA LEU A 103 0.81 -7.10 -18.59
C LEU A 103 1.59 -6.38 -19.70
N ASP A 104 0.94 -5.78 -20.69
CA ASP A 104 1.61 -5.18 -21.85
C ASP A 104 2.36 -3.91 -21.45
N GLN A 105 1.80 -3.13 -20.50
CA GLN A 105 2.45 -1.90 -20.05
C GLN A 105 3.84 -2.16 -19.45
N ARG A 106 4.06 -3.34 -18.85
CA ARG A 106 5.35 -3.73 -18.27
C ARG A 106 6.45 -3.89 -19.35
N LEU A 107 6.08 -4.04 -20.62
CA LEU A 107 7.04 -4.12 -21.73
C LEU A 107 7.75 -2.79 -21.97
N THR A 108 7.18 -1.69 -21.48
CA THR A 108 7.84 -0.39 -21.47
C THR A 108 8.91 -0.38 -20.38
N PRO A 109 10.19 -0.12 -20.71
CA PRO A 109 11.25 -0.02 -19.71
C PRO A 109 10.89 0.94 -18.59
N TRP A 110 11.15 0.53 -17.35
CA TRP A 110 10.90 1.30 -16.13
C TRP A 110 9.45 1.63 -15.80
N ASN A 111 8.47 1.09 -16.53
CA ASN A 111 7.07 1.21 -16.14
C ASN A 111 6.79 0.25 -14.97
N ASP A 112 6.91 0.77 -13.74
CA ASP A 112 6.83 0.00 -12.50
C ASP A 112 5.74 0.57 -11.57
N PRO A 113 4.46 0.53 -11.97
CA PRO A 113 3.39 1.22 -11.25
C PRO A 113 3.29 0.76 -9.79
N GLY A 114 3.70 1.65 -8.88
CA GLY A 114 3.73 1.45 -7.43
C GLY A 114 5.06 1.01 -6.83
N ARG A 115 6.09 0.68 -7.61
CA ARG A 115 7.41 0.28 -7.07
C ARG A 115 8.17 1.45 -6.42
N ALA A 116 7.87 2.69 -6.81
CA ALA A 116 8.33 3.90 -6.14
C ALA A 116 7.54 4.15 -4.85
N ARG A 117 8.24 4.40 -3.73
CA ARG A 117 7.66 4.63 -2.41
C ARG A 117 8.37 5.80 -1.73
N HIS A 118 7.64 6.84 -1.36
CA HIS A 118 8.18 7.91 -0.54
C HIS A 118 8.33 7.40 0.90
N GLU A 119 9.58 7.14 1.34
CA GLU A 119 9.84 6.46 2.61
C GLU A 119 9.29 7.23 3.82
N GLY A 120 9.38 8.56 3.82
CA GLY A 120 8.82 9.38 4.90
C GLY A 120 7.29 9.24 5.05
N LEU A 121 6.58 8.99 3.95
CA LEU A 121 5.13 8.77 3.98
C LEU A 121 4.83 7.39 4.52
N MET A 122 5.55 6.36 4.05
CA MET A 122 5.39 4.98 4.54
C MET A 122 5.66 4.90 6.04
N ARG A 123 6.68 5.61 6.54
CA ARG A 123 6.99 5.71 7.97
C ARG A 123 5.91 6.43 8.76
N ALA A 124 5.38 7.55 8.25
CA ALA A 124 4.31 8.30 8.91
C ALA A 124 2.99 7.50 8.98
N LEU A 125 2.72 6.66 7.99
CA LEU A 125 1.59 5.73 8.00
C LEU A 125 1.86 4.56 8.97
N TYR A 126 2.90 3.77 8.71
CA TYR A 126 2.98 2.42 9.26
C TYR A 126 3.95 2.26 10.43
N GLY A 127 4.86 3.21 10.64
CA GLY A 127 5.78 3.23 11.79
C GLY A 127 7.21 3.62 11.42
N GLN A 128 7.93 4.18 12.40
CA GLN A 128 9.28 4.73 12.25
C GLN A 128 10.39 3.70 12.49
N SER A 129 10.10 2.56 13.10
CA SER A 129 11.10 1.55 13.46
C SER A 129 10.56 0.13 13.40
N GLU A 130 11.46 -0.84 13.31
CA GLU A 130 11.12 -2.27 13.39
C GLU A 130 10.24 -2.59 14.60
N LYS A 131 10.63 -2.10 15.78
CA LYS A 131 9.90 -2.33 17.03
C LYS A 131 8.48 -1.76 16.99
N GLU A 132 8.30 -0.56 16.44
CA GLU A 132 6.98 0.06 16.32
C GLU A 132 6.10 -0.74 15.36
N VAL A 133 6.60 -1.07 14.16
CA VAL A 133 5.82 -1.83 13.18
C VAL A 133 5.48 -3.22 13.72
N ALA A 134 6.45 -3.93 14.28
CA ALA A 134 6.27 -5.27 14.82
C ALA A 134 5.22 -5.31 15.95
N GLY A 135 5.14 -4.26 16.77
CA GLY A 135 4.16 -4.14 17.86
C GLY A 135 2.71 -3.98 17.40
N GLU A 136 2.50 -3.62 16.13
CA GLU A 136 1.18 -3.36 15.53
C GLU A 136 0.75 -4.46 14.56
N LEU A 137 1.55 -5.53 14.38
CA LEU A 137 1.24 -6.59 13.44
C LEU A 137 0.09 -7.46 13.96
N LEU A 138 -0.86 -7.72 13.07
CA LEU A 138 -1.93 -8.68 13.27
C LEU A 138 -1.67 -9.90 12.39
N ARG A 139 -2.13 -11.06 12.89
CA ARG A 139 -2.07 -12.31 12.15
C ARG A 139 -3.23 -12.37 11.14
N THR A 140 -2.92 -12.86 9.95
CA THR A 140 -3.88 -13.25 8.92
C THR A 140 -3.58 -14.66 8.44
N ASP A 141 -4.59 -15.40 8.02
CA ASP A 141 -4.41 -16.77 7.55
C ASP A 141 -5.19 -17.01 6.27
N TYR A 142 -4.52 -17.61 5.27
CA TYR A 142 -5.19 -18.27 4.16
C TYR A 142 -5.69 -19.63 4.63
N ARG A 143 -6.97 -19.93 4.36
CA ARG A 143 -7.63 -21.20 4.71
C ARG A 143 -8.34 -21.76 3.49
N GLY A 144 -7.56 -22.40 2.63
CA GLY A 144 -8.07 -23.12 1.47
C GLY A 144 -8.54 -24.54 1.81
N ALA A 145 -8.88 -25.31 0.77
CA ALA A 145 -9.50 -26.63 0.93
C ALA A 145 -8.53 -27.69 1.48
N GLY A 146 -7.31 -27.70 0.98
CA GLY A 146 -6.22 -28.60 1.39
C GLY A 146 -4.96 -27.86 1.85
N ARG A 147 -4.97 -26.52 1.84
CA ARG A 147 -3.82 -25.71 2.23
C ARG A 147 -4.17 -24.59 3.20
N SER A 148 -3.25 -24.32 4.11
CA SER A 148 -3.25 -23.12 4.94
C SER A 148 -1.91 -22.42 4.88
N ALA A 149 -1.91 -21.09 4.92
CA ALA A 149 -0.72 -20.27 5.08
C ALA A 149 -1.00 -19.15 6.09
N ARG A 150 0.05 -18.62 6.70
CA ARG A 150 -0.03 -17.56 7.71
C ARG A 150 0.82 -16.38 7.29
N PHE A 151 0.28 -15.19 7.48
CA PHE A 151 0.97 -13.93 7.26
C PHE A 151 0.80 -13.01 8.47
N SER A 152 1.68 -12.02 8.55
CA SER A 152 1.60 -10.91 9.50
C SER A 152 1.49 -9.61 8.71
N ALA A 153 0.48 -8.81 9.03
CA ALA A 153 0.21 -7.55 8.35
C ALA A 153 -0.09 -6.44 9.37
N SER A 154 0.14 -5.19 8.99
CA SER A 154 -0.09 -4.05 9.89
C SER A 154 -1.55 -3.97 10.33
N GLY A 155 -1.79 -3.68 11.61
CA GLY A 155 -3.12 -3.29 12.09
C GLY A 155 -3.52 -1.87 11.69
N ARG A 156 -2.56 -1.05 11.23
CA ARG A 156 -2.80 0.33 10.82
C ARG A 156 -3.44 0.39 9.44
N TYR A 157 -4.31 1.39 9.23
CA TYR A 157 -4.97 1.65 7.94
C TYR A 157 -5.63 0.42 7.29
N CYS A 158 -6.17 -0.49 8.10
CA CYS A 158 -6.89 -1.69 7.66
C CYS A 158 -6.08 -2.77 6.94
N VAL A 159 -4.75 -2.72 6.93
CA VAL A 159 -3.97 -3.64 6.09
C VAL A 159 -4.28 -5.11 6.42
N ALA A 160 -4.25 -5.51 7.70
CA ALA A 160 -4.54 -6.88 8.09
C ALA A 160 -6.00 -7.32 7.86
N PRO A 161 -7.04 -6.54 8.24
CA PRO A 161 -8.42 -6.88 7.87
C PRO A 161 -8.64 -7.01 6.36
N GLN A 162 -8.06 -6.12 5.55
CA GLN A 162 -8.16 -6.17 4.10
C GLN A 162 -7.43 -7.39 3.52
N LEU A 163 -6.25 -7.72 4.06
CA LEU A 163 -5.53 -8.93 3.66
C LEU A 163 -6.34 -10.19 4.00
N GLN A 164 -6.92 -10.27 5.20
CA GLN A 164 -7.75 -11.41 5.57
C GLN A 164 -8.94 -11.56 4.61
N ALA A 165 -9.64 -10.48 4.29
CA ALA A 165 -10.74 -10.49 3.33
C ALA A 165 -10.30 -10.94 1.92
N ALA A 166 -9.11 -10.52 1.48
CA ALA A 166 -8.53 -10.98 0.22
C ALA A 166 -8.23 -12.48 0.23
N LEU A 167 -7.60 -12.98 1.29
CA LEU A 167 -7.27 -14.40 1.43
C LEU A 167 -8.52 -15.28 1.49
N ASP A 168 -9.57 -14.83 2.19
CA ASP A 168 -10.85 -15.53 2.25
C ASP A 168 -11.55 -15.53 0.88
N ALA A 169 -11.52 -14.41 0.15
CA ALA A 169 -12.05 -14.32 -1.20
C ALA A 169 -11.30 -15.20 -2.20
N ILE A 170 -9.96 -15.29 -2.09
CA ILE A 170 -9.15 -16.19 -2.91
C ILE A 170 -9.48 -17.65 -2.60
N ALA A 171 -9.60 -18.03 -1.33
CA ALA A 171 -9.98 -19.39 -0.94
C ALA A 171 -11.37 -19.77 -1.50
N ALA A 172 -12.28 -18.80 -1.60
CA ALA A 172 -13.61 -19.00 -2.16
C ALA A 172 -13.64 -19.17 -3.68
N GLU A 173 -12.58 -18.80 -4.42
CA GLU A 173 -12.50 -19.05 -5.87
C GLU A 173 -12.43 -20.56 -6.18
N GLY A 174 -11.74 -21.34 -5.34
CA GLY A 174 -11.69 -22.79 -5.48
C GLY A 174 -10.40 -23.44 -4.94
N PRO A 175 -10.38 -24.79 -4.82
CA PRO A 175 -9.25 -25.55 -4.29
C PRO A 175 -7.97 -25.42 -5.14
N GLU A 176 -8.06 -25.02 -6.41
CA GLU A 176 -6.91 -24.77 -7.27
C GLU A 176 -6.04 -23.60 -6.79
N MET A 177 -6.59 -22.70 -5.97
CA MET A 177 -5.83 -21.57 -5.40
C MET A 177 -4.79 -22.02 -4.38
N ASP A 178 -4.97 -23.18 -3.75
CA ASP A 178 -4.09 -23.71 -2.71
C ASP A 178 -2.62 -23.78 -3.14
N ARG A 179 -2.37 -24.07 -4.42
CA ARG A 179 -1.00 -24.17 -4.96
C ARG A 179 -0.21 -22.87 -4.80
N PHE A 180 -0.87 -21.71 -4.79
CA PHE A 180 -0.23 -20.41 -4.61
C PHE A 180 0.15 -20.11 -3.16
N PHE A 181 -0.08 -21.03 -2.23
CA PHE A 181 0.24 -20.87 -0.81
C PHE A 181 1.15 -21.99 -0.27
N ASN A 182 1.79 -22.76 -1.16
CA ASN A 182 2.67 -23.88 -0.80
C ASN A 182 4.04 -23.41 -0.29
N GLU A 183 4.69 -22.50 -1.00
CA GLU A 183 6.05 -22.00 -0.73
C GLU A 183 6.04 -20.49 -0.50
N VAL A 184 5.37 -20.07 0.57
CA VAL A 184 5.22 -18.65 0.92
C VAL A 184 6.58 -17.98 1.09
N GLY A 185 6.77 -16.83 0.42
CA GLY A 185 7.99 -16.02 0.54
C GLY A 185 8.03 -15.21 1.83
N GLY A 186 6.87 -15.02 2.47
CA GLY A 186 6.73 -14.41 3.78
C GLY A 186 5.87 -13.16 3.78
N SER A 187 5.96 -12.40 4.87
CA SER A 187 5.24 -11.14 5.07
C SER A 187 6.15 -10.13 5.77
N PHE A 188 5.91 -9.75 7.02
CA PHE A 188 6.78 -8.80 7.71
C PHE A 188 8.25 -9.26 7.78
N ASN A 189 9.16 -8.38 7.34
CA ASN A 189 10.60 -8.53 7.48
C ASN A 189 11.24 -7.14 7.35
N TRP A 190 11.79 -6.62 8.46
CA TRP A 190 12.44 -5.30 8.47
C TRP A 190 13.80 -5.35 7.78
N ARG A 191 13.83 -4.93 6.52
CA ARG A 191 15.03 -4.96 5.67
C ARG A 191 15.04 -3.86 4.63
N VAL A 192 16.23 -3.58 4.10
CA VAL A 192 16.37 -2.81 2.86
C VAL A 192 16.16 -3.70 1.63
N VAL A 193 15.75 -3.10 0.52
CA VAL A 193 15.70 -3.79 -0.77
C VAL A 193 17.13 -4.05 -1.25
N ALA A 194 17.41 -5.27 -1.69
CA ALA A 194 18.74 -5.71 -2.07
C ALA A 194 19.42 -4.75 -3.06
N GLY A 195 20.64 -4.30 -2.75
CA GLY A 195 21.40 -3.37 -3.58
C GLY A 195 20.92 -1.92 -3.52
N THR A 196 20.17 -1.53 -2.48
CA THR A 196 19.64 -0.18 -2.28
C THR A 196 19.71 0.23 -0.81
N GLY A 197 19.53 1.52 -0.51
CA GLY A 197 19.36 2.03 0.86
C GLY A 197 17.91 2.16 1.32
N ARG A 198 16.93 1.73 0.51
CA ARG A 198 15.49 1.94 0.76
C ARG A 198 14.90 0.79 1.55
N LEU A 199 14.00 1.08 2.49
CA LEU A 199 13.23 0.03 3.13
C LEU A 199 12.31 -0.71 2.15
N SER A 200 12.21 -2.02 2.34
CA SER A 200 11.22 -2.86 1.67
C SER A 200 9.81 -2.57 2.15
N ALA A 201 8.80 -2.79 1.31
CA ALA A 201 7.39 -2.75 1.74
C ALA A 201 7.10 -3.79 2.85
N HIS A 202 7.83 -4.91 2.87
CA HIS A 202 7.77 -5.90 3.96
C HIS A 202 8.13 -5.29 5.33
N SER A 203 8.99 -4.27 5.37
CA SER A 203 9.39 -3.59 6.61
C SER A 203 8.23 -2.83 7.26
N PHE A 204 7.20 -2.48 6.49
CA PHE A 204 6.02 -1.75 7.00
C PHE A 204 4.84 -2.69 7.31
N GLY A 205 5.02 -4.02 7.14
CA GLY A 205 3.93 -4.98 7.33
C GLY A 205 2.81 -4.82 6.31
N ILE A 206 3.11 -4.26 5.13
CA ILE A 206 2.12 -4.01 4.07
C ILE A 206 2.31 -4.91 2.85
N ALA A 207 3.26 -5.83 2.89
CA ALA A 207 3.55 -6.72 1.77
C ALA A 207 3.52 -8.19 2.16
N VAL A 208 3.14 -9.02 1.19
CA VAL A 208 3.07 -10.48 1.30
C VAL A 208 3.57 -11.14 0.02
N ASP A 209 4.29 -12.25 0.19
CA ASP A 209 4.79 -13.09 -0.89
C ASP A 209 4.12 -14.47 -0.83
N PHE A 210 3.32 -14.81 -1.85
CA PHE A 210 2.46 -16.00 -1.82
C PHE A 210 3.16 -17.31 -2.18
N ASN A 211 3.88 -17.35 -3.29
CA ASN A 211 4.63 -18.54 -3.69
C ASN A 211 5.87 -18.14 -4.51
N THR A 212 7.04 -18.38 -3.94
CA THR A 212 8.34 -18.04 -4.54
C THR A 212 8.67 -18.89 -5.77
N ALA A 213 8.26 -20.16 -5.79
CA ALA A 213 8.47 -21.07 -6.92
C ALA A 213 7.62 -20.70 -8.14
N LEU A 214 6.47 -20.05 -7.94
CA LEU A 214 5.54 -19.67 -9.01
C LEU A 214 5.63 -18.20 -9.44
N GLY A 215 6.02 -17.32 -8.52
CA GLY A 215 5.92 -15.87 -8.74
C GLY A 215 6.98 -15.32 -9.70
N GLY A 216 8.20 -15.84 -9.63
CA GLY A 216 9.33 -15.31 -10.38
C GLY A 216 9.74 -13.90 -9.94
N TYR A 217 11.03 -13.58 -10.11
CA TYR A 217 11.57 -12.27 -9.80
C TYR A 217 12.63 -11.91 -10.84
N TRP A 218 12.54 -10.69 -11.38
CA TRP A 218 13.38 -10.27 -12.51
C TRP A 218 14.88 -10.42 -12.25
N ARG A 219 15.36 -10.29 -11.01
CA ARG A 219 16.79 -10.47 -10.71
C ARG A 219 17.25 -11.91 -10.82
N TRP A 220 16.36 -12.89 -10.66
CA TRP A 220 16.71 -14.30 -10.77
C TRP A 220 17.08 -14.70 -12.20
N SER A 221 16.69 -13.92 -13.22
CA SER A 221 17.11 -14.16 -14.60
C SER A 221 18.51 -13.61 -14.92
N GLY A 222 19.12 -12.84 -14.01
CA GLY A 222 20.37 -12.10 -14.29
C GLY A 222 20.17 -10.86 -15.17
N ALA A 223 18.92 -10.45 -15.41
CA ALA A 223 18.59 -9.24 -16.15
C ALA A 223 19.20 -7.97 -15.54
N LYS A 224 19.49 -6.99 -16.41
CA LYS A 224 19.97 -5.68 -15.97
C LYS A 224 18.79 -4.82 -15.52
N GLU A 225 19.05 -3.94 -14.56
CA GLU A 225 18.04 -2.97 -14.14
C GLU A 225 17.65 -2.06 -15.32
N GLY A 226 16.35 -1.95 -15.58
CA GLY A 226 15.77 -1.27 -16.73
C GLY A 226 15.54 -2.17 -17.95
N ASP A 227 15.93 -3.45 -17.87
CA ASP A 227 15.78 -4.44 -18.95
C ASP A 227 15.44 -5.83 -18.37
N ALA A 228 14.32 -5.89 -17.62
CA ALA A 228 13.89 -7.07 -16.88
C ALA A 228 13.48 -8.26 -17.77
N GLY A 229 13.22 -8.01 -19.06
CA GLY A 229 12.91 -9.04 -20.04
C GLY A 229 11.51 -9.66 -19.93
N ARG A 230 11.41 -10.93 -20.34
CA ARG A 230 10.14 -11.66 -20.37
C ARG A 230 9.75 -12.13 -18.97
N PHE A 231 8.47 -11.98 -18.64
CA PHE A 231 7.87 -12.52 -17.42
C PHE A 231 6.92 -13.67 -17.79
N ASP A 232 7.19 -14.85 -17.26
CA ASP A 232 6.41 -16.07 -17.49
C ASP A 232 5.40 -16.23 -16.36
N ASN A 233 4.37 -15.39 -16.39
CA ASN A 233 3.38 -15.34 -15.32
C ASN A 233 2.61 -16.67 -15.16
N THR A 234 2.45 -17.10 -13.91
CA THR A 234 1.66 -18.27 -13.52
C THR A 234 0.45 -17.93 -12.62
N TYR A 235 0.37 -16.68 -12.13
CA TYR A 235 -0.68 -16.21 -11.24
C TYR A 235 -1.94 -15.88 -12.05
N PRO A 236 -3.12 -16.42 -11.67
CA PRO A 236 -4.35 -16.21 -12.40
C PRO A 236 -4.93 -14.83 -12.10
N GLU A 237 -5.65 -14.28 -13.08
CA GLU A 237 -6.38 -13.03 -12.92
C GLU A 237 -7.28 -13.03 -11.69
N ALA A 238 -8.00 -14.13 -11.41
CA ALA A 238 -8.90 -14.22 -10.28
C ALA A 238 -8.20 -13.90 -8.94
N LEU A 239 -7.03 -14.49 -8.69
CA LEU A 239 -6.25 -14.25 -7.48
C LEU A 239 -5.78 -12.79 -7.41
N VAL A 240 -5.20 -12.27 -8.49
CA VAL A 240 -4.69 -10.89 -8.54
C VAL A 240 -5.82 -9.90 -8.33
N ARG A 241 -6.98 -10.12 -8.96
CA ARG A 241 -8.15 -9.26 -8.84
C ARG A 241 -8.70 -9.24 -7.42
N GLN A 242 -8.72 -10.37 -6.68
CA GLN A 242 -9.14 -10.35 -5.28
C GLN A 242 -8.17 -9.54 -4.41
N MET A 243 -6.86 -9.64 -4.64
CA MET A 243 -5.89 -8.80 -3.94
C MET A 243 -6.11 -7.31 -4.23
N GLU A 244 -6.27 -6.94 -5.50
CA GLU A 244 -6.51 -5.56 -5.93
C GLU A 244 -7.81 -4.99 -5.39
N ARG A 245 -8.87 -5.81 -5.35
CA ARG A 245 -10.16 -5.47 -4.74
C ARG A 245 -9.99 -4.95 -3.32
N PHE A 246 -9.10 -5.56 -2.55
CA PHE A 246 -8.84 -5.17 -1.16
C PHE A 246 -7.58 -4.30 -0.99
N GLY A 247 -7.11 -3.66 -2.07
CA GLY A 247 -6.11 -2.59 -2.00
C GLY A 247 -4.66 -3.05 -2.15
N PHE A 248 -4.42 -4.31 -2.45
CA PHE A 248 -3.08 -4.85 -2.68
C PHE A 248 -2.75 -4.83 -4.18
N ILE A 249 -1.77 -4.02 -4.58
CA ILE A 249 -1.23 -4.04 -5.94
C ILE A 249 -0.28 -5.24 -6.11
N TRP A 250 -0.10 -5.68 -7.35
CA TRP A 250 0.68 -6.87 -7.67
C TRP A 250 1.99 -6.53 -8.38
N GLY A 251 3.09 -7.11 -7.90
CA GLY A 251 4.43 -6.90 -8.45
C GLY A 251 4.64 -7.51 -9.84
N GLY A 252 3.77 -8.42 -10.29
CA GLY A 252 3.82 -8.97 -11.66
C GLY A 252 3.46 -7.98 -12.77
N LYS A 253 2.83 -6.84 -12.41
CA LYS A 253 2.52 -5.74 -13.33
C LYS A 253 3.69 -4.77 -13.55
N TRP A 254 4.78 -4.91 -12.82
CA TRP A 254 5.97 -4.07 -12.97
C TRP A 254 6.84 -4.55 -14.12
N HIS A 255 7.53 -3.61 -14.79
CA HIS A 255 8.62 -3.94 -15.69
C HIS A 255 9.64 -4.82 -14.95
N HIS A 256 10.09 -4.37 -13.78
CA HIS A 256 10.88 -5.13 -12.83
C HIS A 256 10.00 -6.09 -12.02
N PHE A 257 9.44 -7.09 -12.70
CA PHE A 257 8.43 -7.99 -12.15
C PHE A 257 8.90 -8.71 -10.88
N ASP A 258 7.95 -8.83 -9.95
CA ASP A 258 8.04 -9.63 -8.73
C ASP A 258 6.67 -10.32 -8.53
N GLY A 259 6.46 -11.46 -9.19
CA GLY A 259 5.11 -12.01 -9.35
C GLY A 259 4.57 -12.72 -8.11
N MET A 260 5.42 -12.96 -7.10
CA MET A 260 4.96 -13.44 -5.79
C MET A 260 4.46 -12.31 -4.89
N HIS A 261 4.91 -11.08 -5.16
CA HIS A 261 4.79 -9.93 -4.27
C HIS A 261 3.48 -9.18 -4.47
N PHE A 262 2.80 -8.92 -3.36
CA PHE A 262 1.69 -7.99 -3.27
C PHE A 262 1.99 -6.95 -2.20
N GLU A 263 1.65 -5.67 -2.45
CA GLU A 263 1.76 -4.62 -1.43
C GLU A 263 0.49 -3.77 -1.33
N TYR A 264 0.06 -3.46 -0.11
CA TYR A 264 -1.12 -2.64 0.18
C TYR A 264 -0.86 -1.19 -0.21
N ARG A 265 -1.44 -0.78 -1.34
CA ARG A 265 -1.31 0.55 -1.97
C ARG A 265 -2.65 1.00 -2.56
N PRO A 266 -3.72 1.06 -1.75
CA PRO A 266 -5.06 1.39 -2.25
C PRO A 266 -5.13 2.75 -2.95
N GLU A 267 -4.25 3.70 -2.60
CA GLU A 267 -4.20 5.01 -3.24
C GLU A 267 -3.87 4.91 -4.74
N LEU A 268 -3.10 3.91 -5.17
CA LEU A 268 -2.75 3.75 -6.59
C LEU A 268 -3.94 3.22 -7.41
N ILE A 269 -4.71 2.30 -6.81
CA ILE A 269 -5.95 1.78 -7.39
C ILE A 269 -6.99 2.89 -7.51
N LEU A 270 -7.20 3.66 -6.43
CA LEU A 270 -8.13 4.78 -6.41
C LEU A 270 -7.73 5.88 -7.41
N HIS A 271 -6.44 6.23 -7.47
CA HIS A 271 -5.93 7.18 -8.45
C HIS A 271 -6.17 6.72 -9.89
N ALA A 272 -5.91 5.45 -10.19
CA ALA A 272 -6.17 4.90 -11.52
C ALA A 272 -7.65 4.94 -11.90
N ARG A 273 -8.57 4.72 -10.94
CA ARG A 273 -10.02 4.85 -11.16
C ARG A 273 -10.44 6.30 -11.40
N LEU A 274 -9.96 7.23 -10.58
CA LEU A 274 -10.22 8.67 -10.72
C LEU A 274 -9.75 9.23 -12.07
N ARG A 275 -8.68 8.68 -12.65
CA ARG A 275 -8.18 9.08 -13.97
C ARG A 275 -8.93 8.47 -15.16
N LYS A 276 -9.68 7.38 -14.97
CA LYS A 276 -10.42 6.70 -16.04
C LYS A 276 -11.85 7.21 -16.21
N ASP A 277 -12.35 8.05 -15.30
CA ASP A 277 -13.68 8.63 -15.40
C ASP A 277 -13.72 9.69 -16.54
N PRO A 278 -14.52 9.53 -17.60
CA PRO A 278 -14.53 10.42 -18.77
C PRO A 278 -14.96 11.88 -18.51
N GLY A 279 -15.27 12.26 -17.27
CA GLY A 279 -15.34 13.66 -16.84
C GLY A 279 -13.98 14.32 -16.54
N ALA A 280 -12.86 13.61 -16.76
CA ALA A 280 -11.51 13.95 -16.30
C ALA A 280 -10.50 14.44 -17.37
N ASN A 281 -10.95 15.09 -18.45
CA ASN A 281 -10.10 15.81 -19.41
C ASN A 281 -10.56 17.26 -19.57
#